data_AF-R4SYS1-F1
#
_entry.id   AF-R4SYS1-F1
#
_cell.length_a   1.000
_cell.length_b   1.000
_cell.length_c   1.000
_cell.angle_alpha   90.00
_cell.angle_beta   90.00
_cell.angle_gamma   90.00
#
_symmetry.space_group_name_H-M   'P 1'
#
loop_
_entity.id
_entity.type
_entity.pdbx_description
1 polymer ?
#
loop_
_entity_poly.entity_id
_entity_poly.type
_entity_poly.pdbx_seq_one_letter_code
_entity_poly.pdbx_strand_id
1 'polypeptide(L)' 'MDDQTDLPSGIGKPATRAFTGAGYTRLEHFTRATEAELASLHGVGPKALRIIREALETRGQTFKPTD' A
#
# COMPACT_ATOMS: atom_id res chain seq x y z
N MET A 1 -0.77 22.37 -6.29
CA MET A 1 0.01 21.53 -5.36
C MET A 1 -0.47 20.12 -5.61
N ASP A 2 0.33 19.36 -6.35
CA ASP A 2 -0.02 18.01 -6.78
C ASP A 2 0.10 17.07 -5.58
N ASP A 3 -1.01 16.96 -4.83
CA ASP A 3 -1.29 15.93 -3.83
C ASP A 3 -1.48 14.57 -4.54
N GLN A 4 -0.53 14.21 -5.41
CA GLN A 4 -0.59 12.99 -6.21
C GLN A 4 -0.33 11.79 -5.29
N THR A 5 -1.42 11.21 -4.79
CA THR A 5 -1.40 9.87 -4.25
C THR A 5 -0.98 8.89 -5.35
N ASP A 6 0.25 8.38 -5.28
CA ASP A 6 0.80 7.34 -6.16
C ASP A 6 0.38 5.95 -5.65
N LEU A 7 -0.93 5.79 -5.46
CA LEU A 7 -1.54 4.52 -5.11
C LEU A 7 -2.03 3.84 -6.39
N PRO A 8 -1.75 2.55 -6.59
CA PRO A 8 -2.14 1.85 -7.79
C PRO A 8 -3.66 1.80 -7.94
N SER A 9 -4.10 1.91 -9.20
CA SER A 9 -5.51 1.82 -9.56
C SER A 9 -6.03 0.41 -9.25
N GLY A 10 -7.26 0.33 -8.70
CA GLY A 10 -7.89 -0.94 -8.33
C GLY A 10 -7.91 -1.24 -6.83
N ILE A 11 -7.23 -0.43 -6.00
CA ILE A 11 -7.44 -0.43 -4.55
C ILE A 11 -8.84 0.10 -4.27
N GLY A 12 -9.61 -0.63 -3.46
CA GLY A 12 -10.95 -0.19 -3.06
C GLY A 12 -10.91 1.05 -2.16
N LYS A 13 -11.95 1.88 -2.24
CA LYS A 13 -12.15 3.06 -1.36
C LYS A 13 -11.80 2.83 0.13
N PRO A 14 -12.18 1.72 0.80
CA PRO A 14 -11.82 1.50 2.20
C PRO A 14 -10.31 1.34 2.41
N ALA A 15 -9.63 0.56 1.57
CA ALA A 15 -8.18 0.37 1.67
C ALA A 15 -7.41 1.65 1.33
N THR A 16 -7.83 2.40 0.32
CA THR A 16 -7.26 3.73 0.00
C THR A 16 -7.35 4.65 1.21
N ARG A 17 -8.52 4.73 1.86
CA ARG A 17 -8.71 5.56 3.06
C ARG A 17 -7.84 5.11 4.22
N ALA A 18 -7.70 3.79 4.43
CA ALA A 18 -6.84 3.24 5.46
C ALA A 18 -5.36 3.59 5.22
N PHE A 19 -4.88 3.44 3.98
CA PHE A 19 -3.52 3.80 3.59
C PHE A 19 -3.26 5.30 3.74
N THR A 20 -4.10 6.16 3.16
CA THR A 20 -3.97 7.61 3.29
C THR A 20 -4.07 8.06 4.76
N GLY A 21 -5.00 7.50 5.53
CA GLY A 21 -5.16 7.80 6.96
C GLY A 21 -3.97 7.36 7.81
N ALA A 22 -3.27 6.31 7.40
CA ALA A 22 -2.02 5.87 8.02
C ALA A 22 -0.76 6.53 7.41
N GLY A 23 -0.92 7.49 6.47
CA GLY A 23 0.18 8.21 5.85
C GLY A 23 0.85 7.51 4.66
N TYR A 24 0.33 6.37 4.20
CA TYR A 24 0.77 5.65 3.01
C TYR A 24 0.07 6.21 1.76
N THR A 25 0.60 7.29 1.21
CA THR A 25 0.04 7.94 0.00
C THR A 25 0.78 7.57 -1.28
N ARG A 26 1.91 6.87 -1.19
CA ARG A 26 2.78 6.49 -2.33
C ARG A 26 3.41 5.12 -2.13
N LEU A 27 3.72 4.42 -3.23
CA LEU A 27 4.32 3.09 -3.24
C LEU A 27 5.60 2.98 -2.39
N GLU A 28 6.47 3.98 -2.38
CA GLU A 28 7.70 3.97 -1.57
C GLU A 28 7.45 3.91 -0.06
N HIS A 29 6.30 4.35 0.45
CA HIS A 29 6.00 4.22 1.87
C HIS A 29 5.75 2.75 2.25
N PHE A 30 5.25 1.95 1.30
CA PHE A 30 4.95 0.54 1.52
C PHE A 30 6.21 -0.31 1.61
N THR A 31 7.34 0.11 1.04
CA THR A 31 8.62 -0.61 1.21
C THR A 31 9.18 -0.52 2.63
N ARG A 32 8.71 0.45 3.42
CA ARG A 32 9.07 0.63 4.83
C ARG A 32 8.14 -0.10 5.79
N ALA A 33 7.03 -0.63 5.28
CA ALA A 33 6.04 -1.39 6.03
C ALA A 33 6.01 -2.84 5.58
N THR A 34 5.64 -3.73 6.49
CA THR A 34 5.41 -5.15 6.21
C THR A 34 3.98 -5.37 5.71
N GLU A 35 3.75 -6.46 4.98
CA GLU A 35 2.37 -6.86 4.60
C GLU A 35 1.48 -7.05 5.84
N ALA A 36 2.03 -7.54 6.95
CA ALA A 36 1.29 -7.77 8.18
C ALA A 36 0.80 -6.48 8.85
N GLU A 37 1.66 -5.43 8.89
CA GLU A 37 1.28 -4.11 9.39
C GLU A 37 0.16 -3.50 8.54
N LEU A 38 0.27 -3.61 7.22
CA LEU A 38 -0.74 -3.11 6.29
C LEU A 38 -2.03 -3.92 6.36
N ALA A 39 -1.95 -5.24 6.52
CA ALA A 39 -3.09 -6.12 6.72
C ALA A 39 -3.84 -5.84 8.03
N SER A 40 -3.13 -5.31 9.04
CA SER A 40 -3.73 -4.93 10.32
C SER A 40 -4.54 -3.63 10.24
N LEU A 41 -4.38 -2.84 9.16
CA LEU A 41 -5.15 -1.61 8.97
C LEU A 41 -6.62 -1.93 8.65
N HIS A 42 -7.53 -1.33 9.44
CA HIS A 42 -8.97 -1.55 9.26
C HIS A 42 -9.44 -1.06 7.89
N GLY A 43 -9.96 -1.99 7.07
CA GLY A 43 -10.42 -1.72 5.71
C GLY A 43 -9.42 -2.10 4.61
N VAL A 44 -8.21 -2.55 4.96
CA VAL A 44 -7.26 -3.15 4.02
C VAL A 44 -7.59 -4.62 3.84
N GLY A 45 -8.00 -4.99 2.63
CA GLY A 45 -8.25 -6.39 2.26
C GLY A 45 -7.06 -7.03 1.54
N PRO A 46 -7.03 -8.37 1.43
CA PRO A 46 -5.97 -9.10 0.72
C PRO A 46 -5.81 -8.67 -0.74
N LYS A 47 -6.90 -8.21 -1.38
CA LYS A 47 -6.85 -7.63 -2.73
C LYS A 47 -5.99 -6.37 -2.80
N ALA A 48 -6.08 -5.49 -1.81
CA ALA A 48 -5.31 -4.25 -1.79
C ALA A 48 -3.81 -4.53 -1.62
N LEU A 49 -3.45 -5.45 -0.73
CA LEU A 49 -2.07 -5.90 -0.55
C LEU A 49 -1.50 -6.49 -1.83
N ARG A 50 -2.27 -7.35 -2.53
CA ARG A 50 -1.84 -7.92 -3.81
C ARG A 50 -1.55 -6.85 -4.87
N ILE A 51 -2.40 -5.84 -5.00
CA ILE A 51 -2.21 -4.75 -5.98
C ILE A 51 -0.96 -3.93 -5.62
N ILE A 52 -0.77 -3.59 -4.35
CA ILE A 52 0.45 -2.89 -3.91
C ILE A 52 1.68 -3.75 -4.19
N ARG A 53 1.61 -5.05 -3.91
CA ARG A 53 2.69 -6.01 -4.19
C ARG A 53 3.07 -6.01 -5.66
N GLU A 54 2.10 -6.20 -6.55
CA GLU A 54 2.31 -6.21 -8.00
C GLU A 54 2.90 -4.88 -8.49
N ALA A 55 2.43 -3.76 -7.95
CA ALA A 55 2.95 -2.44 -8.28
C ALA A 55 4.38 -2.21 -7.78
N LEU A 56 4.73 -2.72 -6.60
CA LEU A 56 6.09 -2.71 -6.07
C LEU A 56 7.00 -3.61 -6.91
N GLU A 57 6.58 -4.83 -7.21
CA GLU A 57 7.33 -5.80 -8.04
C GLU A 57 7.60 -5.23 -9.45
N THR A 58 6.63 -4.51 -10.03
CA THR A 58 6.80 -3.79 -11.31
C THR A 58 7.92 -2.74 -11.26
N ARG A 59 8.16 -2.16 -10.08
CA ARG A 59 9.26 -1.20 -9.83
C ARG A 59 10.53 -1.88 -9.29
N GLY A 60 10.58 -3.21 -9.23
CA GLY A 60 11.70 -3.95 -8.63
C GLY A 60 11.82 -3.78 -7.11
N GLN A 61 10.73 -3.37 -6.45
CA GLN A 61 10.65 -3.17 -5.01
C GLN A 61 9.80 -4.26 -4.36
N THR A 62 9.94 -4.41 -3.05
CA THR A 62 9.12 -5.32 -2.24
C THR A 62 8.68 -4.62 -0.96
N PHE A 63 7.69 -5.19 -0.27
CA PHE A 63 7.43 -4.81 1.11
C PHE A 63 8.66 -5.04 1.98
N LYS A 64 8.66 -4.41 3.15
CA LYS A 64 9.66 -4.71 4.16
C LYS A 64 9.56 -6.20 4.52
N PRO A 65 10.67 -6.94 4.52
CA PRO A 65 10.68 -8.31 5.02
C PRO A 65 10.32 -8.30 6.51
N THR A 66 9.40 -9.18 6.90
CA THR A 66 9.16 -9.49 8.30
C THR A 66 10.25 -10.47 8.72
N ASP A 67 11.33 -9.96 9.33
CA ASP A 67 12.35 -10.77 10.03
C ASP A 67 11.83 -11.17 11.41
#